data_AF-A0A6G5A5V3-F1
#
_entry.id   AF-A0A6G5A5V3-F1
#
_cell.length_a   1.000
_cell.length_b   1.000
_cell.length_c   1.000
_cell.angle_alpha   90.00
_cell.angle_beta   90.00
_cell.angle_gamma   90.00
#
_symmetry.space_group_name_H-M   'P 1'
#
loop_
_entity.id
_entity.type
_entity.pdbx_description
1 polymer ?
#
loop_
_entity_poly.entity_id
_entity_poly.type
_entity_poly.pdbx_seq_one_letter_code
_entity_poly.pdbx_strand_id
1 'polypeptide(L)'
;MTMKFRPRVFLFIFLHYLTVTECKLPSVKTIYDIRKFLWTKGPIWTFMTTGSTHCLCQEDVTQYIDETSILYNHYYLSPGHTRKHIRMSGSFPQKNCMIVHPYGSSSQVTHKIIYFNPHFKCAVVKVSSMISPGGTTNMLDLRVWNSSDIATSAQQCLAVFRKKR
;
A
#
# COMPACT_ATOMS: atom_id res chain seq x y z
N MET A 1 -6.60 -45.53 -61.97
CA MET A 1 -7.48 -44.39 -61.68
C MET A 1 -6.83 -43.58 -60.56
N THR A 2 -6.05 -42.56 -60.90
CA THR A 2 -5.23 -41.79 -59.95
C THR A 2 -6.04 -40.61 -59.39
N MET A 3 -6.39 -40.67 -58.10
CA MET A 3 -7.01 -39.56 -57.37
C MET A 3 -5.96 -38.47 -57.05
N LYS A 4 -6.14 -37.29 -57.65
CA LYS A 4 -5.40 -36.07 -57.31
C LYS A 4 -5.95 -35.49 -56.00
N PHE A 5 -5.13 -35.53 -54.94
CA PHE A 5 -5.43 -34.91 -53.65
C PHE A 5 -5.21 -33.39 -53.76
N ARG A 6 -6.28 -32.59 -53.64
CA ARG A 6 -6.24 -31.12 -53.72
C ARG A 6 -5.86 -30.51 -52.35
N PRO A 7 -4.74 -29.77 -52.22
CA PRO A 7 -4.18 -29.37 -50.93
C PRO A 7 -4.72 -28.01 -50.43
N ARG A 8 -6.02 -27.73 -50.59
CA ARG A 8 -6.59 -26.41 -50.22
C ARG A 8 -7.37 -26.38 -48.90
N VAL A 9 -7.63 -27.54 -48.28
CA VAL A 9 -8.49 -27.60 -47.08
C VAL A 9 -7.69 -27.53 -45.77
N PHE A 10 -6.40 -27.90 -45.78
CA PHE A 10 -5.59 -27.92 -44.56
C PHE A 10 -5.13 -26.54 -44.05
N LEU A 11 -5.19 -25.49 -44.88
CA LEU A 11 -4.76 -24.15 -44.49
C LEU A 11 -5.78 -23.39 -43.64
N PHE A 12 -7.07 -23.77 -43.70
CA PHE A 12 -8.11 -23.07 -42.93
C PHE A 12 -8.26 -23.60 -41.50
N ILE A 13 -7.86 -24.85 -41.23
CA ILE A 13 -7.98 -25.44 -39.88
C ILE A 13 -6.94 -24.83 -38.94
N PHE A 14 -5.74 -24.48 -39.42
CA PHE A 14 -4.70 -23.86 -38.58
C PHE A 14 -4.97 -22.40 -38.20
N LEU A 15 -5.87 -21.69 -38.90
CA LEU A 15 -6.22 -20.29 -38.62
C LEU A 15 -7.35 -20.13 -37.59
N HIS A 16 -8.05 -21.21 -37.23
CA HIS A 16 -9.10 -21.17 -36.19
C HIS A 16 -8.61 -21.60 -34.80
N TYR A 17 -7.42 -22.21 -34.68
CA TYR A 17 -6.85 -22.55 -33.37
C TYR A 17 -6.19 -21.38 -32.65
N LEU A 18 -6.09 -20.21 -33.29
CA LEU A 18 -5.59 -18.97 -32.69
C LEU A 18 -6.73 -18.00 -32.33
N THR A 19 -7.92 -18.51 -31.99
CA THR A 19 -8.80 -17.74 -31.10
C THR A 19 -8.14 -17.76 -29.73
N VAL A 20 -7.21 -16.83 -29.53
CA VAL A 20 -6.55 -16.53 -28.27
C VAL A 20 -7.63 -16.48 -27.21
N THR A 21 -7.69 -17.53 -26.40
CA THR A 21 -8.44 -17.49 -25.16
C THR A 21 -7.80 -16.35 -24.37
N GLU A 22 -8.50 -15.23 -24.26
CA GLU A 22 -8.17 -14.22 -23.27
C GLU A 22 -8.25 -14.94 -21.93
N CYS A 23 -7.12 -15.47 -21.45
CA CYS A 23 -6.97 -15.87 -20.07
C CYS A 23 -7.13 -14.60 -19.24
N LYS A 24 -8.37 -14.25 -18.91
CA LYS A 24 -8.67 -13.42 -17.75
C LYS A 24 -8.20 -14.24 -16.56
N LEU A 25 -6.91 -14.10 -16.26
CA LEU A 25 -6.33 -14.62 -15.02
C LEU A 25 -7.28 -14.17 -13.90
N PRO A 26 -7.77 -15.09 -13.07
CA PRO A 26 -8.56 -14.71 -11.92
C PRO A 26 -7.79 -13.62 -11.19
N SER A 27 -8.44 -12.51 -10.87
CA SER A 27 -7.84 -11.41 -10.14
C SER A 27 -7.45 -11.91 -8.74
N VAL A 28 -6.31 -12.59 -8.63
CA VAL A 28 -5.75 -13.05 -7.37
C VAL A 28 -5.49 -11.80 -6.55
N LYS A 29 -6.26 -11.63 -5.48
CA LYS A 29 -6.14 -10.50 -4.59
C LYS A 29 -4.82 -10.64 -3.83
N THR A 30 -3.78 -9.95 -4.31
CA THR A 30 -2.47 -9.95 -3.66
C THR A 30 -2.61 -9.43 -2.23
N ILE A 31 -2.22 -10.27 -1.25
CA ILE A 31 -2.15 -9.87 0.16
C ILE A 31 -0.74 -9.36 0.41
N TYR A 32 -0.60 -8.04 0.56
CA TYR A 32 0.67 -7.41 0.90
C TYR A 32 1.03 -7.63 2.37
N ASP A 33 2.31 -7.72 2.68
CA ASP A 33 2.80 -7.79 4.06
C ASP A 33 3.24 -6.39 4.51
N ILE A 34 2.54 -5.82 5.49
CA ILE A 34 2.83 -4.49 6.01
C ILE A 34 4.19 -4.46 6.72
N ARG A 35 4.63 -5.56 7.32
CA ARG A 35 5.93 -5.64 8.00
C ARG A 35 7.07 -5.44 7.01
N LYS A 36 6.96 -6.01 5.80
CA LYS A 36 7.95 -5.80 4.74
C LYS A 36 8.07 -4.33 4.32
N PHE A 37 6.96 -3.59 4.35
CA PHE A 37 6.99 -2.15 4.08
C PHE A 37 7.58 -1.36 5.27
N LEU A 38 7.34 -1.78 6.51
CA LEU A 38 7.83 -1.10 7.71
C LEU A 38 9.30 -1.43 8.04
N TRP A 39 9.84 -2.53 7.48
CA TRP A 39 11.21 -2.98 7.64
C TRP A 39 12.20 -2.15 6.79
N THR A 40 12.43 -0.92 7.22
CA THR A 40 13.41 -0.01 6.61
C THR A 40 14.21 0.70 7.70
N LYS A 41 15.46 1.05 7.38
CA LYS A 41 16.34 1.83 8.28
C LYS A 41 16.06 3.34 8.23
N GLY A 42 15.41 3.81 7.16
CA GLY A 42 15.12 5.22 6.93
C GLY A 42 13.68 5.59 7.29
N PRO A 43 13.37 6.90 7.37
CA PRO A 43 12.01 7.35 7.61
C PRO A 43 11.07 6.91 6.49
N ILE A 44 9.80 6.79 6.85
CA ILE A 44 8.69 6.56 5.92
C ILE A 44 7.84 7.82 5.91
N TRP A 45 7.84 8.54 4.80
CA TRP A 45 7.11 9.79 4.63
C TRP A 45 5.67 9.55 4.20
N THR A 46 4.74 10.33 4.74
CA THR A 46 3.40 10.45 4.18
C THR A 46 3.43 11.53 3.10
N PHE A 47 3.42 11.10 1.84
CA PHE A 47 3.48 12.00 0.69
C PHE A 47 2.13 12.65 0.39
N MET A 48 1.03 11.90 0.55
CA MET A 48 -0.32 12.38 0.29
C MET A 48 -1.31 11.67 1.20
N THR A 49 -2.32 12.38 1.68
CA THR A 49 -3.43 11.79 2.44
C THR A 49 -4.78 12.22 1.88
N THR A 50 -5.83 11.47 2.20
CA THR A 50 -7.22 11.92 2.12
C THR A 50 -7.77 12.44 3.44
N GLY A 51 -6.97 12.41 4.53
CA GLY A 51 -7.34 12.96 5.83
C GLY A 51 -7.59 14.47 5.79
N SER A 52 -8.43 14.96 6.70
CA SER A 52 -8.83 16.37 6.78
C SER A 52 -7.76 17.28 7.41
N THR A 53 -6.77 16.72 8.10
CA THR A 53 -5.68 17.45 8.72
C THR A 53 -4.51 17.65 7.75
N HIS A 54 -3.90 18.83 7.78
CA HIS A 54 -2.74 19.14 6.95
C HIS A 54 -1.58 18.16 7.21
N CYS A 55 -1.23 17.35 6.22
CA CYS A 55 -0.12 16.37 6.26
C CYS A 55 1.26 16.99 6.03
N LEU A 56 1.51 18.19 6.54
CA LEU A 56 2.82 18.80 6.35
C LEU A 56 3.88 18.03 7.14
N CYS A 57 4.87 17.49 6.41
CA CYS A 57 6.07 16.84 6.92
C CYS A 57 5.81 15.70 7.91
N GLN A 58 4.82 14.86 7.63
CA GLN A 58 4.56 13.66 8.41
C GLN A 58 5.51 12.52 8.01
N GLU A 59 6.15 11.91 9.00
CA GLU A 59 7.03 10.75 8.80
C GLU A 59 6.99 9.79 9.98
N ASP A 60 7.18 8.50 9.70
CA ASP A 60 7.30 7.44 10.68
C ASP A 60 8.73 6.93 10.71
N VAL A 61 9.32 6.85 11.90
CA VAL A 61 10.67 6.30 12.12
C VAL A 61 10.59 5.08 13.04
N THR A 62 10.76 3.89 12.45
CA THR A 62 10.80 2.62 13.16
C THR A 62 11.93 2.61 14.19
N GLN A 63 11.59 2.28 15.44
CA GLN A 63 12.55 2.09 16.54
C GLN A 63 12.84 0.60 16.74
N TYR A 64 11.78 -0.21 16.71
CA TYR A 64 11.83 -1.65 16.86
C TYR A 64 10.72 -2.29 16.03
N ILE A 65 11.02 -3.41 15.39
CA ILE A 65 10.03 -4.22 14.68
C ILE A 65 10.45 -5.68 14.72
N ASP A 66 9.51 -6.55 15.04
CA ASP A 66 9.65 -8.00 14.93
C ASP A 66 8.45 -8.61 14.21
N GLU A 67 8.28 -9.93 14.32
CA GLU A 67 7.17 -10.64 13.67
C GLU A 67 5.78 -10.27 14.22
N THR A 68 5.72 -9.84 15.48
CA THR A 68 4.51 -9.66 16.28
C THR A 68 4.24 -8.21 16.69
N SER A 69 5.27 -7.40 16.82
CA SER A 69 5.21 -6.09 17.46
C SER A 69 6.04 -5.03 16.74
N ILE A 70 5.67 -3.78 16.96
CA ILE A 70 6.36 -2.62 16.43
C ILE A 70 6.34 -1.46 17.42
N LEU A 71 7.43 -0.71 17.44
CA LEU A 71 7.58 0.57 18.10
C LEU A 71 8.14 1.57 17.08
N TYR A 72 7.49 2.71 16.91
CA TYR A 72 7.98 3.78 16.04
C TYR A 72 7.63 5.16 16.60
N ASN A 73 8.33 6.17 16.12
CA ASN A 73 7.98 7.57 16.38
C ASN A 73 7.24 8.12 15.16
N HIS A 74 6.04 8.64 15.37
CA HIS A 74 5.27 9.39 14.37
C HIS A 74 5.56 10.88 14.54
N TYR A 75 6.25 11.47 13.56
CA TYR A 75 6.55 12.90 13.52
C TYR A 75 5.51 13.65 12.69
N TYR A 76 5.17 14.86 13.12
CA TYR A 76 4.22 15.73 12.44
C TYR A 76 4.49 17.20 12.76
N LEU A 77 4.03 18.10 11.90
CA LEU A 77 3.99 19.53 12.21
C LEU A 77 2.70 19.88 12.94
N SER A 78 2.84 20.50 14.10
CA SER A 78 1.70 21.10 14.81
C SER A 78 1.19 22.35 14.09
N PRO A 79 -0.02 22.87 14.40
CA PRO A 79 -0.55 24.08 13.75
C PRO A 79 0.38 25.30 13.80
N GLY A 80 1.25 25.40 14.81
CA GLY A 80 2.30 26.42 14.93
C GLY A 80 3.59 26.13 14.16
N HIS A 81 3.59 25.18 13.22
CA HIS A 81 4.76 24.72 12.45
C HIS A 81 5.92 24.19 13.32
N THR A 82 5.65 23.84 14.58
CA THR A 82 6.62 23.15 15.43
C THR A 82 6.57 21.65 15.14
N ARG A 83 7.73 21.06 14.86
CA ARG A 83 7.87 19.60 14.73
C ARG A 83 7.64 18.93 16.08
N LYS A 84 6.66 18.04 16.13
CA LYS A 84 6.34 17.21 17.29
C LYS A 84 6.46 15.74 16.90
N HIS A 85 6.48 14.88 17.91
CA HIS A 85 6.37 13.46 17.70
C HIS A 85 5.54 12.81 18.80
N ILE A 86 4.98 11.65 18.48
CA ILE A 86 4.35 10.75 19.44
C ILE A 86 4.89 9.34 19.20
N ARG A 87 5.17 8.63 20.29
CA ARG A 87 5.58 7.23 20.21
C ARG A 87 4.35 6.38 19.98
N MET A 88 4.46 5.44 19.06
CA MET A 88 3.40 4.53 18.65
C MET A 88 3.87 3.11 18.91
N SER A 89 3.07 2.33 19.66
CA SER A 89 3.33 0.90 19.89
C SER A 89 2.18 0.07 19.33
N GLY A 90 2.49 -1.10 18.79
CA GLY A 90 1.45 -1.89 18.14
C GLY A 90 1.82 -3.33 17.86
N SER A 91 0.90 -4.02 17.19
CA SER A 91 1.01 -5.42 16.82
C SER A 91 0.47 -5.70 15.40
N PHE A 92 0.77 -6.89 14.90
CA PHE A 92 0.40 -7.33 13.55
C PHE A 92 -0.65 -8.46 13.60
N PRO A 93 -1.96 -8.15 13.70
CA PRO A 93 -2.99 -9.19 13.74
C PRO A 93 -3.11 -9.98 12.44
N GLN A 94 -2.71 -9.39 11.30
CA GLN A 94 -2.74 -10.01 9.97
C GLN A 94 -1.58 -9.50 9.13
N LYS A 95 -1.17 -10.24 8.08
CA LYS A 95 -0.06 -9.83 7.19
C LYS A 95 -0.19 -8.41 6.67
N ASN A 96 -1.38 -7.98 6.28
CA ASN A 96 -1.61 -6.66 5.70
C ASN A 96 -2.07 -5.61 6.72
N CYS A 97 -2.05 -5.91 8.02
CA CYS A 97 -2.68 -5.10 9.06
C CYS A 97 -1.73 -4.85 10.22
N MET A 98 -1.69 -3.61 10.68
CA MET A 98 -1.02 -3.19 11.90
C MET A 98 -2.02 -2.41 12.74
N ILE A 99 -2.04 -2.68 14.04
CA ILE A 99 -2.86 -1.96 15.00
C ILE A 99 -1.93 -1.29 15.99
N VAL A 100 -2.05 0.03 16.17
CA VAL A 100 -1.15 0.83 17.01
C VAL A 100 -1.91 1.73 17.95
N HIS A 101 -1.24 2.07 19.05
CA HIS A 101 -1.71 2.95 20.11
C HIS A 101 -0.71 4.09 20.29
N PRO A 102 -1.15 5.36 20.21
CA PRO A 102 -0.33 6.49 20.61
C PRO A 102 -0.04 6.45 22.11
N TYR A 103 1.21 6.69 22.49
CA TYR A 103 1.58 6.76 23.90
C TYR A 103 0.76 7.82 24.63
N GLY A 104 0.16 7.45 25.77
CA GLY A 104 -0.72 8.32 26.54
C GLY A 104 -2.15 8.46 26.00
N SER A 105 -2.53 7.66 25.00
CA SER A 105 -3.89 7.60 24.46
C SER A 105 -4.48 6.20 24.60
N SER A 106 -5.78 6.11 24.89
CA SER A 106 -6.56 4.87 24.79
C SER A 106 -7.06 4.60 23.37
N SER A 107 -6.90 5.56 22.45
CA SER A 107 -7.35 5.42 21.07
C SER A 107 -6.50 4.41 20.31
N GLN A 108 -7.17 3.66 19.45
CA GLN A 108 -6.54 2.70 18.55
C GLN A 108 -6.55 3.25 17.12
N VAL A 109 -5.46 3.02 16.40
CA VAL A 109 -5.33 3.33 14.98
C VAL A 109 -4.98 2.05 14.23
N THR A 110 -5.80 1.70 13.25
CA THR A 110 -5.60 0.54 12.38
C THR A 110 -5.00 1.00 11.06
N HIS A 111 -3.89 0.40 10.66
CA HIS A 111 -3.22 0.62 9.39
C HIS A 111 -3.32 -0.64 8.55
N LYS A 112 -3.96 -0.56 7.39
CA LYS A 112 -4.10 -1.67 6.46
C LYS A 112 -3.42 -1.34 5.13
N ILE A 113 -2.37 -2.08 4.79
CA ILE A 113 -1.69 -1.89 3.50
C ILE A 113 -2.57 -2.48 2.38
N ILE A 114 -2.92 -1.64 1.41
CA ILE A 114 -3.77 -2.04 0.27
C ILE A 114 -2.98 -2.15 -1.03
N TYR A 115 -1.77 -1.57 -1.08
CA TYR A 115 -0.82 -1.68 -2.18
C TYR A 115 0.60 -1.46 -1.65
N PHE A 116 1.56 -2.23 -2.16
CA PHE A 116 2.98 -2.06 -1.86
C PHE A 116 3.81 -2.35 -3.10
N ASN A 117 4.67 -1.41 -3.47
CA ASN A 117 5.67 -1.58 -4.52
C ASN A 117 7.08 -1.54 -3.88
N PRO A 118 7.75 -2.70 -3.69
CA PRO A 118 9.06 -2.74 -3.04
C PRO A 118 10.18 -2.13 -3.91
N HIS A 119 10.03 -2.13 -5.23
CA HIS A 119 11.04 -1.55 -6.13
C HIS A 119 11.07 -0.03 -6.01
N PHE A 120 9.88 0.60 -6.04
CA PHE A 120 9.74 2.05 -5.90
C PHE A 120 9.59 2.53 -4.46
N LYS A 121 9.62 1.58 -3.50
CA LYS A 121 9.60 1.84 -2.06
C LYS A 121 8.39 2.68 -1.61
N CYS A 122 7.24 2.45 -2.24
CA CYS A 122 6.00 3.18 -1.98
C CYS A 122 4.87 2.23 -1.63
N ALA A 123 3.91 2.71 -0.84
CA ALA A 123 2.72 1.97 -0.45
C ALA A 123 1.49 2.87 -0.38
N VAL A 124 0.32 2.25 -0.51
CA VAL A 124 -0.96 2.87 -0.16
C VAL A 124 -1.51 2.18 1.08
N VAL A 125 -1.76 2.95 2.12
CA VAL A 125 -2.18 2.46 3.44
C VAL A 125 -3.52 3.08 3.79
N LYS A 126 -4.51 2.25 4.12
CA LYS A 126 -5.75 2.71 4.73
C LYS A 126 -5.53 2.87 6.23
N VAL A 127 -5.80 4.06 6.75
CA VAL A 127 -5.71 4.38 8.17
C VAL A 127 -7.11 4.60 8.72
N SER A 128 -7.44 3.90 9.80
CA SER A 128 -8.74 3.95 10.45
C SER A 128 -8.58 4.22 11.94
N SER A 129 -9.31 5.18 12.48
CA SER A 129 -9.32 5.46 13.93
C SER A 129 -10.74 5.71 14.43
N MET A 130 -10.97 5.31 15.68
CA MET A 130 -12.23 5.54 16.39
C MET A 130 -12.17 6.93 17.05
N ILE A 131 -13.02 7.86 16.60
CA ILE A 131 -13.08 9.22 17.16
C ILE A 131 -14.05 9.27 18.36
N SER A 132 -15.12 8.48 18.31
CA SER A 132 -16.17 8.40 19.35
C SER A 132 -16.93 7.08 19.23
N PRO A 133 -17.76 6.68 20.22
CA PRO A 133 -18.62 5.50 20.08
C PRO A 133 -19.50 5.61 18.83
N GLY A 134 -19.23 4.77 17.82
CA GLY A 134 -19.94 4.76 16.53
C GLY A 134 -19.32 5.61 15.41
N GLY A 135 -18.34 6.48 15.73
CA GLY A 135 -17.66 7.34 14.74
C GLY A 135 -16.30 6.76 14.34
N THR A 136 -16.18 6.27 13.10
CA THR A 136 -14.89 5.85 12.52
C THR A 136 -14.42 6.84 11.47
N THR A 137 -13.20 7.34 11.61
CA THR A 137 -12.52 8.04 10.51
C THR A 137 -11.71 7.06 9.71
N ASN A 138 -11.83 7.18 8.39
CA ASN A 138 -11.11 6.36 7.43
C ASN A 138 -10.42 7.30 6.45
N MET A 139 -9.12 7.13 6.28
CA MET A 139 -8.33 7.87 5.30
C MET A 139 -7.38 6.93 4.57
N LEU A 140 -6.89 7.39 3.42
CA LEU A 140 -5.82 6.75 2.68
C LEU A 140 -4.58 7.61 2.76
N ASP A 141 -3.44 6.98 2.96
CA ASP A 141 -2.12 7.58 2.88
C ASP A 141 -1.34 6.93 1.74
N LEU A 142 -0.71 7.76 0.91
CA LEU A 142 0.40 7.37 0.05
C LEU A 142 1.67 7.59 0.86
N ARG A 143 2.37 6.49 1.16
CA ARG A 143 3.59 6.50 1.95
C ARG A 143 4.79 6.03 1.14
N VAL A 144 5.96 6.59 1.42
CA VAL A 144 7.18 6.35 0.67
C VAL A 144 8.36 6.25 1.62
N TRP A 145 9.28 5.31 1.38
CA TRP A 145 10.55 5.31 2.10
C TRP A 145 11.36 6.53 1.69
N ASN A 146 12.21 6.98 2.61
CA ASN A 146 13.21 7.99 2.30
C ASN A 146 14.10 7.54 1.14
N SER A 147 14.16 8.36 0.10
CA SER A 147 14.97 8.15 -1.10
C SER A 147 15.52 9.49 -1.58
N SER A 148 16.48 9.45 -2.50
CA SER A 148 17.01 10.66 -3.14
C SER A 148 15.95 11.40 -3.98
N ASP A 149 14.89 10.71 -4.39
CA ASP A 149 13.78 11.28 -5.16
C ASP A 149 12.44 10.68 -4.69
N ILE A 150 11.87 11.33 -3.68
CA ILE A 150 10.59 10.97 -3.08
C ILE A 150 9.44 11.10 -4.10
N ALA A 151 9.49 12.10 -4.99
CA ALA A 151 8.43 12.36 -5.95
C ALA A 151 8.33 11.22 -6.96
N THR A 152 9.46 10.78 -7.53
CA THR A 152 9.50 9.65 -8.47
C THR A 152 9.02 8.35 -7.80
N SER A 153 9.47 8.08 -6.58
CA SER A 153 8.97 6.94 -5.78
C SER A 153 7.44 6.98 -5.61
N ALA A 154 6.88 8.15 -5.31
CA ALA A 154 5.45 8.32 -5.07
C ALA A 154 4.60 8.12 -6.33
N GLN A 155 5.07 8.54 -7.51
CA GLN A 155 4.31 8.47 -8.77
C GLN A 155 3.77 7.06 -9.06
N GLN A 156 4.53 6.02 -8.76
CA GLN A 156 4.14 4.63 -9.03
C GLN A 156 2.98 4.15 -8.16
N CYS A 157 2.85 4.69 -6.95
CA CYS A 157 1.72 4.41 -6.07
C CYS A 157 0.54 5.38 -6.28
N LEU A 158 0.77 6.50 -6.98
CA LEU A 158 -0.22 7.58 -7.13
C LEU A 158 -1.45 7.14 -7.92
N ALA A 159 -1.28 6.34 -8.96
CA ALA A 159 -2.41 5.79 -9.74
C ALA A 159 -3.33 4.93 -8.85
N VAL A 160 -2.75 4.10 -7.98
CA VAL A 160 -3.50 3.25 -7.06
C VAL A 160 -4.19 4.08 -5.99
N PHE A 161 -3.48 5.05 -5.41
CA PHE A 161 -4.03 5.98 -4.42
C PHE A 161 -5.26 6.73 -4.97
N ARG A 162 -5.14 7.31 -6.17
CA ARG A 162 -6.23 8.05 -6.83
C ARG A 162 -7.44 7.18 -7.17
N LYS A 163 -7.23 5.93 -7.58
CA LYS A 163 -8.31 4.98 -7.89
C LYS A 163 -9.09 4.52 -6.65
N LYS A 164 -8.49 4.62 -5.46
CA LYS A 164 -9.06 4.12 -4.20
C LYS A 164 -9.63 5.23 -3.31
N ARG A 165 -9.35 6.50 -3.64
CA ARG A 165 -9.93 7.69 -3.00
C ARG A 165 -11.45 7.74 -3.18
#